data_AF-A0A661DD10-F1
#
_entry.id   AF-A0A661DD10-F1
#
_cell.length_a   1.000
_cell.length_b   1.000
_cell.length_c   1.000
_cell.angle_alpha   90.00
_cell.angle_beta   90.00
_cell.angle_gamma   90.00
#
_symmetry.space_group_name_H-M   'P 1'
#
loop_
_entity.id
_entity.type
_entity.pdbx_description
1 polymer ?
#
loop_
_entity_poly.entity_id
_entity_poly.type
_entity_poly.pdbx_seq_one_letter_code
_entity_poly.pdbx_strand_id
1 'polypeptide(L)'
;MGEITAPEPLQTYHKIEHFDCGNHVLNRWLLQKALKNERTGGSRTYVVCCEDKVIAYYAIATGSIEHAGLPSKLRRNMPDPIPVLILGRLAVDSNWQDQHIGRGLLKDAVIRSCLIAKQVGVSALFVHCISDEAKQYYLKYGFVESRIDPMTVLLRLKDALQYF
;
A
#
# COMPACT_ATOMS: atom_id res chain seq x y z
N MET A 1 5.99 0.78 25.94
CA MET A 1 6.19 0.63 24.49
C MET A 1 7.24 1.64 24.07
N GLY A 2 8.23 1.24 23.27
CA GLY A 2 9.27 2.14 22.77
C GLY A 2 8.68 3.18 21.81
N GLU A 3 9.41 4.26 21.58
CA GLU A 3 9.03 5.30 20.61
C GLU A 3 9.09 4.73 19.18
N ILE A 4 8.03 4.96 18.41
CA ILE A 4 7.95 4.52 17.01
C ILE A 4 8.32 5.66 16.07
N THR A 5 8.99 5.35 14.98
CA THR A 5 9.41 6.35 13.98
C THR A 5 8.26 6.77 13.07
N ALA A 6 8.41 7.92 12.40
CA ALA A 6 7.59 8.25 11.24
C ALA A 6 7.97 7.34 10.05
N PRO A 7 7.07 7.10 9.08
CA PRO A 7 7.37 6.27 7.92
C PRO A 7 8.57 6.77 7.12
N GLU A 8 9.58 5.92 6.97
CA GLU A 8 10.83 6.21 6.25
C GLU A 8 11.15 5.15 5.18
N PRO A 9 11.94 5.47 4.14
CA PRO A 9 12.31 4.48 3.13
C PRO A 9 13.08 3.30 3.73
N LEU A 10 12.83 2.09 3.23
CA LEU A 10 13.58 0.90 3.63
C LEU A 10 15.06 1.03 3.24
N GLN A 11 15.92 0.75 4.20
CA GLN A 11 17.39 0.81 4.11
C GLN A 11 18.03 -0.45 4.70
N THR A 12 19.32 -0.68 4.41
CA THR A 12 20.05 -1.88 4.81
C THR A 12 20.32 -2.00 6.32
N TYR A 13 20.19 -0.91 7.08
CA TYR A 13 20.39 -0.93 8.54
C TYR A 13 19.14 -1.38 9.31
N HIS A 14 17.98 -1.42 8.66
CA HIS A 14 16.73 -1.85 9.30
C HIS A 14 16.75 -3.35 9.58
N LYS A 15 16.39 -3.72 10.80
CA LYS A 15 16.28 -5.12 11.24
C LYS A 15 14.91 -5.66 10.87
N ILE A 16 14.87 -6.63 9.96
CA ILE A 16 13.65 -7.23 9.40
C ILE A 16 13.51 -8.72 9.71
N GLU A 17 14.54 -9.34 10.28
CA GLU A 17 14.72 -10.79 10.45
C GLU A 17 13.62 -11.42 11.30
N HIS A 18 13.04 -10.65 12.21
CA HIS A 18 12.03 -11.09 13.16
C HIS A 18 10.63 -10.54 12.87
N PHE A 19 10.43 -9.89 11.72
CA PHE A 19 9.12 -9.36 11.36
C PHE A 19 8.11 -10.49 11.11
N ASP A 20 7.00 -10.46 11.84
CA ASP A 20 5.91 -11.41 11.65
C ASP A 20 4.53 -10.75 11.77
N CYS A 21 3.88 -10.52 10.62
CA CYS A 21 2.51 -10.01 10.58
C CYS A 21 1.42 -11.10 10.57
N GLY A 22 1.78 -12.37 10.80
CA GLY A 22 0.87 -13.52 10.71
C GLY A 22 0.62 -14.01 9.28
N ASN A 23 1.14 -13.33 8.26
CA ASN A 23 1.04 -13.74 6.87
C ASN A 23 2.42 -14.07 6.27
N HIS A 24 2.65 -15.37 6.01
CA HIS A 24 3.95 -15.86 5.54
C HIS A 24 4.40 -15.25 4.20
N VAL A 25 3.47 -14.89 3.31
CA VAL A 25 3.79 -14.29 2.00
C VAL A 25 4.34 -12.89 2.19
N LEU A 26 3.72 -12.10 3.07
CA LEU A 26 4.16 -10.74 3.39
C LEU A 26 5.48 -10.76 4.17
N ASN A 27 5.64 -11.65 5.14
CA ASN A 27 6.90 -11.79 5.90
C ASN A 27 8.05 -12.16 4.97
N ARG A 28 7.87 -13.22 4.15
CA ARG A 28 8.91 -13.71 3.23
C ARG A 28 9.30 -12.68 2.20
N TRP A 29 8.34 -11.92 1.68
CA TRP A 29 8.65 -10.88 0.70
C TRP A 29 9.50 -9.76 1.30
N LEU A 30 9.18 -9.30 2.53
CA LEU A 30 9.98 -8.29 3.22
C LEU A 30 11.44 -8.75 3.36
N LEU A 31 11.62 -9.97 3.89
CA LEU A 31 12.93 -10.58 4.12
C LEU A 31 13.75 -10.79 2.84
N GLN A 32 13.12 -11.23 1.75
CA GLN A 32 13.86 -11.76 0.59
C GLN A 32 13.87 -10.83 -0.62
N LYS A 33 12.92 -9.90 -0.72
CA LYS A 33 12.65 -9.16 -1.98
C LYS A 33 12.61 -7.65 -1.80
N ALA A 34 12.17 -7.12 -0.65
CA ALA A 34 11.93 -5.68 -0.50
C ALA A 34 13.14 -4.80 -0.87
N LEU A 35 14.31 -5.04 -0.26
CA LEU A 35 15.53 -4.28 -0.55
C LEU A 35 16.02 -4.46 -2.00
N LYS A 36 15.84 -5.66 -2.59
CA LYS A 36 16.20 -5.89 -3.99
C LYS A 36 15.29 -5.09 -4.91
N ASN A 37 13.98 -5.11 -4.65
CA ASN A 37 12.99 -4.38 -5.42
C ASN A 37 13.18 -2.86 -5.29
N GLU A 38 13.61 -2.37 -4.12
CA GLU A 38 13.99 -0.97 -3.92
C GLU A 38 15.12 -0.58 -4.89
N ARG A 39 16.20 -1.37 -4.92
CA ARG A 39 17.37 -1.11 -5.78
C ARG A 39 17.05 -1.21 -7.27
N THR A 40 16.23 -2.18 -7.68
CA THR A 40 15.89 -2.37 -9.10
C THR A 40 14.74 -1.49 -9.58
N GLY A 41 14.11 -0.72 -8.68
CA GLY A 41 12.93 0.09 -9.01
C GLY A 41 11.63 -0.71 -9.16
N GLY A 42 11.60 -1.97 -8.69
CA GLY A 42 10.39 -2.80 -8.73
C GLY A 42 9.31 -2.36 -7.73
N SER A 43 9.70 -1.72 -6.64
CA SER A 43 8.79 -1.05 -5.70
C SER A 43 9.56 -0.06 -4.82
N ARG A 44 8.86 0.91 -4.25
CA ARG A 44 9.33 1.72 -3.11
C ARG A 44 8.73 1.21 -1.83
N THR A 45 9.55 0.80 -0.87
CA THR A 45 9.12 0.28 0.44
C THR A 45 9.38 1.29 1.53
N TYR A 46 8.37 1.53 2.36
CA TYR A 46 8.46 2.41 3.53
C TYR A 46 8.18 1.60 4.79
N VAL A 47 8.92 1.89 5.84
CA VAL A 47 8.88 1.17 7.11
C VAL A 47 8.62 2.13 8.27
N VAL A 48 8.01 1.58 9.32
CA VAL A 48 7.97 2.18 10.65
C VAL A 48 8.74 1.26 11.58
N CYS A 49 9.55 1.86 12.45
CA CYS A 49 10.46 1.15 13.32
C CYS A 49 10.22 1.50 14.79
N CYS A 50 10.53 0.54 15.65
CA CYS A 50 10.80 0.78 17.07
C CYS A 50 12.29 0.50 17.27
N GLU A 51 13.08 1.53 17.59
CA GLU A 51 14.55 1.50 17.40
C GLU A 51 14.88 1.18 15.92
N ASP A 52 15.74 0.20 15.64
CA ASP A 52 16.04 -0.23 14.26
C ASP A 52 15.12 -1.37 13.76
N LYS A 53 14.23 -1.88 14.61
CA LYS A 53 13.39 -3.03 14.28
C LYS A 53 12.17 -2.58 13.50
N VAL A 54 11.99 -3.12 12.30
CA VAL A 54 10.78 -2.87 11.50
C VAL A 54 9.59 -3.51 12.19
N ILE A 55 8.58 -2.69 12.49
CA ILE A 55 7.33 -3.14 13.13
C ILE A 55 6.14 -3.04 12.17
N ALA A 56 6.27 -2.30 11.08
CA ALA A 56 5.26 -2.24 10.03
C ALA A 56 5.89 -1.74 8.72
N TYR A 57 5.29 -2.09 7.59
CA TYR A 57 5.75 -1.62 6.28
C TYR A 57 4.62 -1.56 5.26
N TYR A 58 4.84 -0.78 4.20
CA TYR A 58 4.07 -0.89 2.96
C TYR A 58 4.97 -0.72 1.74
N ALA A 59 4.49 -1.16 0.58
CA ALA A 59 5.22 -1.02 -0.68
C ALA A 59 4.30 -0.51 -1.79
N ILE A 60 4.78 0.51 -2.51
CA ILE A 60 4.11 1.08 -3.69
C ILE A 60 4.89 0.81 -4.97
N ALA A 61 4.18 0.59 -6.07
CA ALA A 61 4.74 0.44 -7.41
C ALA A 61 3.84 1.15 -8.45
N THR A 62 4.38 1.42 -9.63
CA THR A 62 3.59 1.91 -10.76
C THR A 62 2.82 0.77 -11.42
N GLY A 63 1.64 1.05 -11.96
CA GLY A 63 0.87 0.08 -12.73
C GLY A 63 -0.18 0.73 -13.62
N SER A 64 -0.97 -0.11 -14.25
CA SER A 64 -2.08 0.30 -15.09
C SER A 64 -3.22 -0.70 -14.99
N ILE A 65 -4.45 -0.23 -15.15
CA ILE A 65 -5.64 -1.08 -15.14
C ILE A 65 -6.47 -0.85 -16.41
N GLU A 66 -6.86 -1.92 -17.07
CA GLU A 66 -7.72 -1.86 -18.25
C GLU A 66 -9.12 -1.35 -17.88
N HIS A 67 -9.84 -0.77 -18.85
CA HIS A 67 -11.20 -0.28 -18.62
C HIS A 67 -12.19 -1.39 -18.27
N ALA A 68 -11.90 -2.62 -18.65
CA ALA A 68 -12.75 -3.77 -18.41
C ALA A 68 -13.14 -3.83 -16.92
N GLY A 69 -14.45 -3.96 -16.67
CA GLY A 69 -15.07 -4.04 -15.34
C GLY A 69 -14.70 -2.99 -14.29
N LEU A 70 -14.27 -1.80 -14.71
CA LEU A 70 -14.22 -0.63 -13.82
C LEU A 70 -15.57 0.13 -13.78
N PRO A 71 -15.96 0.69 -12.62
CA PRO A 71 -17.05 1.64 -12.53
C PRO A 71 -16.90 2.81 -13.52
N SER A 72 -18.01 3.24 -14.15
CA SER A 72 -18.01 4.37 -15.11
C SER A 72 -17.30 5.63 -14.59
N LYS A 73 -17.45 5.92 -13.29
CA LYS A 73 -16.84 7.07 -12.61
C LYS A 73 -15.30 7.05 -12.60
N LEU A 74 -14.69 5.88 -12.74
CA LEU A 74 -13.23 5.70 -12.79
C LEU A 74 -12.68 5.82 -14.21
N ARG A 75 -13.42 5.33 -15.22
CA ARG A 75 -12.98 5.27 -16.63
C ARG A 75 -13.35 6.48 -17.48
N ARG A 76 -14.31 7.30 -17.03
CA ARG A 76 -14.76 8.47 -17.80
C ARG A 76 -13.60 9.45 -18.03
N ASN A 77 -13.35 9.80 -19.29
CA ASN A 77 -12.28 10.71 -19.74
C ASN A 77 -10.84 10.24 -19.42
N MET A 78 -10.64 8.93 -19.23
CA MET A 78 -9.32 8.35 -18.97
C MET A 78 -8.82 7.54 -20.18
N PRO A 79 -7.49 7.50 -20.44
CA PRO A 79 -6.92 6.55 -21.39
C PRO A 79 -7.15 5.11 -20.96
N ASP A 80 -7.01 4.18 -21.91
CA ASP A 80 -7.00 2.74 -21.67
C ASP A 80 -5.61 2.19 -22.04
N PRO A 81 -4.81 1.66 -21.10
CA PRO A 81 -5.16 1.45 -19.69
C PRO A 81 -5.04 2.72 -18.82
N ILE A 82 -5.79 2.74 -17.71
CA ILE A 82 -5.78 3.82 -16.72
C ILE A 82 -4.51 3.74 -15.87
N PRO A 83 -3.72 4.83 -15.75
CA PRO A 83 -2.52 4.84 -14.93
C PRO A 83 -2.86 4.87 -13.43
N VAL A 84 -2.25 3.97 -12.66
CA VAL A 84 -2.47 3.80 -11.22
C VAL A 84 -1.15 3.61 -10.47
N LEU A 85 -1.20 3.85 -9.16
CA LEU A 85 -0.21 3.30 -8.24
C LEU A 85 -0.78 2.04 -7.60
N ILE A 86 0.05 1.03 -7.40
CA ILE A 86 -0.29 -0.21 -6.75
C ILE A 86 0.27 -0.17 -5.34
N LEU A 87 -0.60 -0.21 -4.33
CA LEU A 87 -0.22 -0.54 -2.96
C LEU A 87 -0.13 -2.08 -2.88
N GLY A 88 1.04 -2.59 -3.22
CA GLY A 88 1.24 -4.03 -3.39
C GLY A 88 1.27 -4.78 -2.07
N ARG A 89 1.68 -4.10 -0.99
CA ARG A 89 1.82 -4.69 0.35
C ARG A 89 1.55 -3.64 1.42
N LEU A 90 0.91 -4.06 2.49
CA LEU A 90 0.77 -3.33 3.74
C LEU A 90 0.69 -4.38 4.85
N ALA A 91 1.56 -4.26 5.85
CA ALA A 91 1.65 -5.22 6.94
C ALA A 91 2.08 -4.54 8.24
N VAL A 92 1.55 -5.03 9.36
CA VAL A 92 1.92 -4.63 10.72
C VAL A 92 2.29 -5.90 11.47
N ASP A 93 3.43 -5.90 12.15
CA ASP A 93 3.88 -6.98 13.01
C ASP A 93 2.80 -7.33 14.05
N SER A 94 2.60 -8.61 14.32
CA SER A 94 1.50 -9.12 15.15
C SER A 94 1.52 -8.55 16.57
N ASN A 95 2.70 -8.22 17.11
CA ASN A 95 2.83 -7.59 18.42
C ASN A 95 2.41 -6.11 18.45
N TRP A 96 2.22 -5.52 17.27
CA TRP A 96 1.95 -4.10 17.05
C TRP A 96 0.61 -3.86 16.33
N GLN A 97 -0.17 -4.91 16.07
CA GLN A 97 -1.52 -4.80 15.52
C GLN A 97 -2.47 -4.11 16.49
N ASP A 98 -3.61 -3.65 15.97
CA ASP A 98 -4.68 -2.96 16.71
C ASP A 98 -4.29 -1.63 17.42
N GLN A 99 -3.10 -1.09 17.11
CA GLN A 99 -2.62 0.21 17.63
C GLN A 99 -2.71 1.34 16.58
N HIS A 100 -3.64 1.24 15.64
CA HIS A 100 -3.82 2.17 14.52
C HIS A 100 -2.62 2.37 13.56
N ILE A 101 -1.52 1.62 13.73
CA ILE A 101 -0.33 1.71 12.87
C ILE A 101 -0.68 1.43 11.40
N GLY A 102 -1.49 0.41 11.13
CA GLY A 102 -1.94 0.11 9.76
C GLY A 102 -2.67 1.28 9.11
N ARG A 103 -3.53 1.97 9.87
CA ARG A 103 -4.25 3.18 9.38
C ARG A 103 -3.26 4.32 9.11
N GLY A 104 -2.28 4.52 9.99
CA GLY A 104 -1.21 5.49 9.81
C GLY A 104 -0.39 5.22 8.54
N LEU A 105 -0.02 3.96 8.29
CA LEU A 105 0.68 3.55 7.07
C LEU A 105 -0.17 3.78 5.82
N LEU A 106 -1.46 3.43 5.85
CA LEU A 106 -2.34 3.66 4.71
C LEU A 106 -2.49 5.15 4.42
N LYS A 107 -2.60 5.99 5.46
CA LYS A 107 -2.63 7.45 5.31
C LYS A 107 -1.35 7.97 4.65
N ASP A 108 -0.18 7.54 5.13
CA ASP A 108 1.10 7.93 4.55
C ASP A 108 1.22 7.48 3.08
N ALA A 109 0.84 6.24 2.76
CA ALA A 109 0.82 5.72 1.40
C ALA A 109 -0.09 6.54 0.47
N VAL A 110 -1.27 6.95 0.94
CA VAL A 110 -2.21 7.81 0.20
C VAL A 110 -1.62 9.20 -0.02
N ILE A 111 -1.05 9.83 1.01
CA ILE A 111 -0.41 11.15 0.90
C ILE A 111 0.70 11.11 -0.14
N ARG A 112 1.59 10.12 -0.08
CA ARG A 112 2.68 9.96 -1.06
C ARG A 112 2.15 9.72 -2.46
N SER A 113 1.11 8.90 -2.61
CA SER A 113 0.47 8.66 -3.91
C SER A 113 -0.11 9.93 -4.51
N CYS A 114 -0.77 10.77 -3.69
CA CYS A 114 -1.27 12.08 -4.10
C CYS A 114 -0.14 13.05 -4.49
N LEU A 115 1.01 13.02 -3.80
CA LEU A 115 2.17 13.83 -4.16
C LEU A 115 2.76 13.41 -5.50
N ILE A 116 2.90 12.09 -5.75
CA ILE A 116 3.35 11.55 -7.03
C ILE A 116 2.39 11.96 -8.15
N ALA A 117 1.07 11.91 -7.91
CA ALA A 117 0.05 12.26 -8.88
C ALA A 117 0.06 13.74 -9.33
N LYS A 118 0.75 14.62 -8.58
CA LYS A 118 0.97 16.02 -8.98
C LYS A 118 2.07 16.16 -10.04
N GLN A 119 2.96 15.18 -10.14
CA GLN A 119 4.13 15.21 -11.02
C GLN A 119 3.94 14.30 -12.24
N VAL A 120 3.19 13.21 -12.09
CA VAL A 120 2.94 12.21 -13.13
C VAL A 120 1.46 11.86 -13.14
N GLY A 121 0.90 11.57 -14.32
CA GLY A 121 -0.50 11.16 -14.45
C GLY A 121 -0.78 9.86 -13.69
N VAL A 122 -1.49 9.95 -12.56
CA VAL A 122 -1.94 8.82 -11.73
C VAL A 122 -3.35 9.14 -11.25
N SER A 123 -4.30 8.22 -11.43
CA SER A 123 -5.71 8.49 -11.09
C SER A 123 -6.23 7.75 -9.86
N ALA A 124 -5.64 6.61 -9.53
CA ALA A 124 -6.08 5.81 -8.40
C ALA A 124 -4.91 5.10 -7.71
N LEU A 125 -5.14 4.76 -6.43
CA LEU A 125 -4.38 3.76 -5.70
C LEU A 125 -5.13 2.43 -5.79
N PHE A 126 -4.43 1.40 -6.20
CA PHE A 126 -4.94 0.06 -6.48
C PHE A 126 -4.41 -0.92 -5.44
N VAL A 127 -5.25 -1.84 -4.98
CA VAL A 127 -4.85 -2.94 -4.09
C VAL A 127 -5.50 -4.24 -4.59
N HIS A 128 -4.71 -5.31 -4.66
CA HIS A 128 -5.24 -6.67 -4.72
C HIS A 128 -5.19 -7.26 -3.31
N CYS A 129 -6.36 -7.46 -2.71
CA CYS A 129 -6.50 -7.89 -1.32
C CYS A 129 -6.11 -9.36 -1.18
N ILE A 130 -5.33 -9.66 -0.15
CA ILE A 130 -4.88 -11.04 0.13
C ILE A 130 -5.95 -11.90 0.81
N SER A 131 -6.96 -11.27 1.42
CA SER A 131 -8.07 -11.94 2.10
C SER A 131 -9.31 -11.04 2.18
N ASP A 132 -10.46 -11.61 2.51
CA ASP A 132 -11.70 -10.85 2.70
C ASP A 132 -11.58 -9.86 3.87
N GLU A 133 -10.86 -10.19 4.93
CA GLU A 133 -10.61 -9.28 6.06
C GLU A 133 -9.80 -8.05 5.60
N ALA A 134 -8.77 -8.28 4.77
CA ALA A 134 -8.00 -7.20 4.18
C ALA A 134 -8.86 -6.32 3.27
N LYS A 135 -9.74 -6.93 2.46
CA LYS A 135 -10.71 -6.18 1.64
C LYS A 135 -11.60 -5.30 2.51
N GLN A 136 -12.22 -5.86 3.56
CA GLN A 136 -13.07 -5.10 4.47
C GLN A 136 -12.30 -3.98 5.19
N TYR A 137 -11.01 -4.17 5.47
CA TYR A 137 -10.15 -3.12 5.99
C TYR A 137 -10.04 -1.94 5.01
N TYR A 138 -9.75 -2.17 3.72
CA TYR A 138 -9.62 -1.10 2.74
C TYR A 138 -10.95 -0.39 2.44
N LEU A 139 -12.06 -1.13 2.38
CA LEU A 139 -13.39 -0.54 2.09
C LEU A 139 -13.80 0.52 3.13
N LYS A 140 -13.35 0.38 4.39
CA LYS A 140 -13.57 1.40 5.45
C LYS A 140 -12.91 2.75 5.14
N TYR A 141 -11.90 2.78 4.28
CA TYR A 141 -11.14 3.99 3.91
C TYR A 141 -11.47 4.49 2.49
N GLY A 142 -12.68 4.22 2.01
CA GLY A 142 -13.18 4.79 0.76
C GLY A 142 -12.72 4.07 -0.51
N PHE A 143 -12.01 2.94 -0.37
CA PHE A 143 -11.77 2.05 -1.50
C PHE A 143 -13.09 1.46 -1.99
N VAL A 144 -13.18 1.21 -3.30
CA VAL A 144 -14.33 0.59 -3.95
C VAL A 144 -13.90 -0.69 -4.67
N GLU A 145 -14.75 -1.70 -4.65
CA GLU A 145 -14.51 -2.97 -5.33
C GLU A 145 -14.51 -2.79 -6.86
N SER A 146 -13.63 -3.52 -7.52
CA SER A 146 -13.68 -3.74 -8.97
C SER A 146 -14.88 -4.61 -9.32
N ARG A 147 -15.47 -4.40 -10.51
CA ARG A 147 -16.55 -5.26 -10.99
C ARG A 147 -16.03 -6.55 -11.65
N ILE A 148 -14.73 -6.63 -11.96
CA ILE A 148 -14.12 -7.87 -12.47
C ILE A 148 -13.80 -8.83 -11.34
N ASP A 149 -13.06 -8.32 -10.36
CA ASP A 149 -12.50 -9.11 -9.28
C ASP A 149 -12.81 -8.41 -7.95
N PRO A 150 -13.72 -8.97 -7.14
CA PRO A 150 -14.07 -8.40 -5.84
C PRO A 150 -12.88 -8.27 -4.87
N MET A 151 -11.81 -9.04 -5.05
CA MET A 151 -10.60 -8.91 -4.22
C MET A 151 -9.74 -7.71 -4.62
N THR A 152 -10.03 -7.13 -5.78
CA THR A 152 -9.36 -5.94 -6.27
C THR A 152 -10.16 -4.69 -5.89
N VAL A 153 -9.52 -3.76 -5.19
CA VAL A 153 -10.14 -2.52 -4.71
C VAL A 153 -9.35 -1.28 -5.14
N LEU A 154 -10.04 -0.17 -5.36
CA LEU A 154 -9.45 1.07 -5.86
C LEU A 154 -9.88 2.28 -5.04
N LEU A 155 -8.94 3.20 -4.81
CA LEU A 155 -9.18 4.51 -4.21
C LEU A 155 -8.83 5.61 -5.21
N ARG A 156 -9.79 6.46 -5.57
CA ARG A 156 -9.53 7.62 -6.44
C ARG A 156 -8.72 8.66 -5.70
N LEU A 157 -7.55 9.02 -6.23
CA LEU A 157 -6.63 9.95 -5.55
C LEU A 157 -7.23 11.34 -5.35
N LYS A 158 -8.10 11.78 -6.27
CA LYS A 158 -8.80 13.06 -6.17
C LYS A 158 -9.64 13.20 -4.89
N ASP A 159 -10.19 12.09 -4.40
CA ASP A 159 -11.10 12.07 -3.25
C ASP A 159 -10.44 11.39 -2.04
N ALA A 160 -9.18 10.96 -2.13
CA ALA A 160 -8.57 10.04 -1.18
C ALA A 160 -8.32 10.65 0.20
N LEU A 161 -7.94 11.94 0.25
CA LEU A 161 -7.56 12.58 1.51
C LEU A 161 -8.73 12.83 2.45
N GLN A 162 -9.98 12.83 1.98
CA GLN A 162 -11.15 13.07 2.84
C GLN A 162 -11.41 11.92 3.82
N TYR A 163 -10.80 10.76 3.62
CA TYR A 163 -10.95 9.57 4.46
C TYR A 163 -9.93 9.53 5.63
N PHE A 164 -9.06 10.53 5.75
CA PHE A 164 -7.93 10.57 6.70
C PHE A 164 -7.74 11.92 7.38
#